data_AF-A0A5K1DHB7-F1
#
_entry.id   AF-A0A5K1DHB7-F1
#
_cell.length_a   1.000
_cell.length_b   1.000
_cell.length_c   1.000
_cell.angle_alpha   90.00
_cell.angle_beta   90.00
_cell.angle_gamma   90.00
#
_symmetry.space_group_name_H-M   'P 1'
#
loop_
_entity.id
_entity.type
_entity.pdbx_description
1 polymer ?
#
loop_
_entity_poly.entity_id
_entity_poly.type
_entity_poly.pdbx_seq_one_letter_code
_entity_poly.pdbx_strand_id
1 'polypeptide(L)'
;MAAFFSSLAFRLLLQLILLAILPNLTTIFASKPLGFSIDLIHRDSSLSPLYDPLSTLALRAVQVALCSHRNASRFANTTSMISSPVMPGFGEYLMKLSLGTPSRLYWATL
;
A
#
# COMPACT_ATOMS: atom_id res chain seq x y z
N MET A 1 -30.42 -55.25 -9.28
CA MET A 1 -29.05 -54.69 -9.23
C MET A 1 -28.85 -53.47 -10.14
N ALA A 2 -29.31 -53.47 -11.40
CA ALA A 2 -29.03 -52.40 -12.38
C ALA A 2 -29.64 -51.00 -12.08
N ALA A 3 -30.84 -50.93 -11.48
CA ALA A 3 -31.53 -49.67 -11.22
C ALA A 3 -30.89 -48.81 -10.10
N PHE A 4 -30.09 -49.41 -9.22
CA PHE A 4 -29.38 -48.69 -8.17
C PHE A 4 -28.16 -47.94 -8.73
N PHE A 5 -27.44 -48.56 -9.67
CA PHE A 5 -26.28 -47.96 -10.33
C PHE A 5 -26.66 -46.75 -11.19
N SER A 6 -27.81 -46.79 -11.87
CA SER A 6 -28.32 -45.63 -12.63
C SER A 6 -28.71 -44.47 -11.70
N SER A 7 -29.27 -44.75 -10.52
CA SER A 7 -29.62 -43.70 -9.55
C SER A 7 -28.38 -43.03 -8.94
N LEU A 8 -27.31 -43.79 -8.69
CA LEU A 8 -26.06 -43.26 -8.14
C LEU A 8 -25.32 -42.42 -9.19
N ALA A 9 -25.22 -42.94 -10.42
CA ALA A 9 -24.62 -42.21 -11.53
C ALA A 9 -25.37 -40.90 -11.83
N PHE A 10 -26.70 -40.92 -11.77
CA PHE A 10 -27.52 -39.71 -11.93
C PHE A 10 -27.29 -38.68 -10.82
N ARG A 11 -27.19 -39.12 -9.55
CA ARG A 11 -26.87 -38.23 -8.42
C ARG A 11 -25.49 -37.59 -8.56
N LEU A 12 -24.48 -38.38 -8.96
CA LEU A 12 -23.12 -37.89 -9.19
C LEU A 12 -23.08 -36.88 -10.34
N LEU A 13 -23.78 -37.17 -11.43
CA LEU A 13 -23.91 -36.25 -12.56
C LEU A 13 -24.55 -34.92 -12.13
N LEU A 14 -25.63 -34.97 -11.35
CA LEU A 14 -26.31 -33.79 -10.85
C LEU A 14 -25.39 -32.95 -9.93
N GLN A 15 -24.61 -33.60 -9.06
CA GLN A 15 -23.64 -32.93 -8.19
C GLN A 15 -22.51 -32.25 -8.98
N LEU A 16 -21.99 -32.91 -10.02
CA LEU A 16 -20.96 -32.34 -10.90
C LEU A 16 -21.49 -31.14 -11.68
N ILE A 17 -22.73 -31.21 -12.18
CA ILE A 17 -23.39 -30.08 -12.85
C ILE A 17 -23.57 -28.91 -11.87
N LEU A 18 -24.02 -29.18 -10.63
CA LEU A 18 -24.20 -28.15 -9.62
C LEU A 18 -22.87 -27.46 -9.27
N LEU A 19 -21.78 -28.22 -9.18
CA LEU A 19 -20.44 -27.71 -8.91
C LEU A 19 -19.87 -26.90 -10.09
N ALA A 20 -20.20 -27.26 -11.33
CA ALA A 20 -19.79 -26.54 -12.53
C ALA A 20 -20.52 -25.20 -12.73
N ILE A 21 -21.75 -25.09 -12.22
CA ILE A 21 -22.56 -23.86 -12.27
C ILE A 21 -22.23 -22.91 -11.11
N LEU A 22 -21.60 -23.43 -10.03
CA LEU A 22 -21.22 -22.60 -8.90
C LEU A 22 -20.17 -21.57 -9.35
N PRO A 23 -20.41 -20.25 -9.18
CA PRO A 23 -19.44 -19.25 -9.54
C PRO A 23 -18.15 -19.48 -8.74
N ASN A 24 -17.01 -19.45 -9.43
CA ASN A 24 -15.69 -19.57 -8.80
C ASN A 24 -15.58 -18.53 -7.66
N LEU A 25 -15.55 -19.01 -6.41
CA LEU A 25 -15.37 -18.18 -5.20
C LEU A 25 -14.08 -17.34 -5.24
N THR A 26 -13.16 -17.65 -6.14
CA THR A 26 -11.92 -16.91 -6.36
C THR A 26 -12.13 -15.51 -6.95
N THR A 27 -13.32 -15.18 -7.44
CA THR A 27 -13.63 -13.86 -8.00
C THR A 27 -14.10 -12.82 -6.98
N ILE A 28 -14.48 -13.23 -5.77
CA ILE A 28 -15.01 -12.31 -4.75
C ILE A 28 -13.90 -11.44 -4.13
N PHE A 29 -12.65 -11.93 -4.11
CA PHE A 29 -11.50 -11.21 -3.56
C PHE A 29 -10.72 -10.39 -4.61
N ALA A 30 -11.19 -10.34 -5.87
CA ALA A 30 -10.58 -9.51 -6.90
C ALA A 30 -11.13 -8.08 -6.92
N SER A 31 -11.70 -7.58 -5.81
CA SER A 31 -11.88 -6.15 -5.67
C SER A 31 -10.49 -5.52 -5.63
N LYS A 32 -10.20 -4.62 -6.58
CA LYS A 32 -9.04 -3.74 -6.47
C LYS A 32 -9.04 -3.19 -5.04
N PRO A 33 -7.91 -3.26 -4.31
CA PRO A 33 -7.85 -2.65 -3.00
C PRO A 33 -8.38 -1.23 -3.12
N LEU A 34 -9.29 -0.83 -2.23
CA LEU A 34 -9.76 0.54 -2.12
C LEU A 34 -8.57 1.39 -1.63
N GLY A 35 -7.62 1.62 -2.53
CA GLY A 35 -6.41 2.38 -2.32
C GLY A 35 -6.61 3.80 -2.81
N PHE A 36 -5.91 4.74 -2.18
CA PHE A 36 -5.78 6.07 -2.74
C PHE A 36 -4.55 6.08 -3.67
N SER A 37 -4.69 6.68 -4.84
CA SER A 37 -3.57 7.04 -5.69
C SER A 37 -3.24 8.50 -5.41
N ILE A 38 -1.97 8.83 -5.22
CA ILE A 38 -1.52 10.21 -5.04
C ILE A 38 -0.42 10.49 -6.05
N ASP A 39 -0.59 11.58 -6.80
CA ASP A 39 0.42 12.05 -7.73
C ASP A 39 1.42 12.93 -6.99
N LEU A 40 2.65 12.43 -6.86
CA LEU A 40 3.74 13.17 -6.23
C LEU A 40 4.40 14.07 -7.27
N ILE A 41 4.20 15.37 -7.14
CA ILE A 41 4.90 16.38 -7.94
C ILE A 41 6.13 16.89 -7.20
N HIS A 42 7.25 17.05 -7.92
CA HIS A 42 8.46 17.63 -7.35
C HIS A 42 8.21 19.10 -6.96
N ARG A 43 8.74 19.54 -5.81
CA ARG A 43 8.55 20.92 -5.31
C ARG A 43 9.02 21.99 -6.29
N ASP A 44 10.14 21.73 -6.98
CA ASP A 44 10.71 22.68 -7.95
C ASP A 44 10.14 22.49 -9.37
N SER A 45 9.11 21.65 -9.54
CA SER A 45 8.38 21.52 -10.80
C SER A 45 7.45 22.71 -11.00
N SER A 46 7.27 23.15 -12.24
CA SER A 46 6.30 24.19 -12.61
C SER A 46 4.85 23.84 -12.26
N LEU A 47 4.54 22.55 -12.04
CA LEU A 47 3.22 22.10 -11.59
C LEU A 47 3.02 22.29 -10.08
N SER A 48 4.08 22.56 -9.32
CA SER A 48 3.97 22.76 -7.87
C SER A 48 3.39 24.14 -7.56
N PRO A 49 2.42 24.25 -6.62
CA PRO A 49 1.97 25.54 -6.13
C PRO A 49 3.09 26.30 -5.36
N LEU A 50 4.19 25.62 -5.04
CA LEU A 50 5.37 26.20 -4.38
C LEU A 50 6.45 26.63 -5.39
N TYR A 51 6.21 26.49 -6.70
CA TYR A 51 7.17 26.84 -7.72
C TYR A 51 7.37 28.35 -7.79
N ASP A 52 8.61 28.79 -7.60
CA ASP A 52 9.01 30.17 -7.86
C ASP A 52 9.78 30.24 -9.19
N PRO A 53 9.19 30.81 -10.25
CA PRO A 53 9.85 30.94 -11.56
C PRO A 53 11.06 31.87 -11.53
N LEU A 54 11.17 32.77 -10.55
CA LEU A 54 12.28 33.71 -10.42
C LEU A 54 13.45 33.12 -9.61
N SER A 55 13.26 31.95 -8.99
CA SER A 55 14.30 31.32 -8.16
C SER A 55 15.42 30.73 -9.02
N THR A 56 16.66 31.11 -8.70
CA THR A 56 17.86 30.54 -9.30
C THR A 56 18.22 29.19 -8.67
N LEU A 57 18.99 28.36 -9.39
CA LEU A 57 19.47 27.07 -8.87
C LEU A 57 20.25 27.22 -7.55
N ALA A 58 21.05 28.29 -7.41
CA ALA A 58 21.80 28.57 -6.20
C ALA A 58 20.88 28.86 -5.00
N LEU A 59 19.84 29.67 -5.18
CA LEU A 59 18.86 29.96 -4.13
C LEU A 59 18.08 28.70 -3.72
N ARG A 60 17.71 27.85 -4.69
CA ARG A 60 17.08 26.55 -4.40
C ARG A 60 17.99 25.64 -3.57
N ALA A 61 19.28 25.55 -3.93
CA ALA A 61 20.26 24.76 -3.19
C ALA A 61 20.42 25.25 -1.74
N VAL A 62 20.49 26.58 -1.53
CA VAL A 62 20.54 27.18 -0.19
C VAL A 62 19.29 26.83 0.61
N GLN A 63 18.11 26.94 0.01
CA GLN A 63 16.85 26.62 0.69
C GLN A 63 16.77 25.13 1.08
N VAL A 64 17.21 24.23 0.20
CA VAL A 64 17.28 22.80 0.50
C VAL A 64 18.26 22.53 1.64
N ALA A 65 19.42 23.17 1.64
CA ALA A 65 20.40 23.04 2.73
C ALA A 65 19.84 23.54 4.07
N LEU A 66 19.17 24.69 4.08
CA LEU A 66 18.53 25.23 5.29
C LEU A 66 17.42 24.31 5.81
N CYS A 67 16.57 23.79 4.93
CA CYS A 67 15.55 22.80 5.28
C CYS A 67 16.18 21.53 5.87
N SER A 68 17.26 21.02 5.25
CA SER A 68 17.99 19.85 5.73
C SER A 68 18.57 20.09 7.12
N HIS A 69 19.25 21.23 7.32
CA HIS A 69 19.80 21.60 8.63
C HIS A 69 18.72 21.73 9.71
N ARG A 70 17.60 22.38 9.38
CA ARG A 70 16.45 22.50 10.28
C ARG A 70 15.81 21.15 10.62
N ASN A 71 15.81 20.21 9.69
CA ASN A 71 15.31 18.86 9.95
C ASN A 71 16.32 18.07 10.78
N ALA A 72 17.60 18.12 10.45
CA ALA A 72 18.68 17.49 11.22
C ALA A 72 18.67 17.97 12.68
N SER A 73 18.45 19.26 12.93
CA SER A 73 18.38 19.79 14.29
C SER A 73 17.18 19.27 15.10
N ARG A 74 16.08 18.87 14.45
CA ARG A 74 14.97 18.17 15.13
C ARG A 74 15.37 16.80 15.64
N PHE A 75 16.32 16.15 14.97
CA PHE A 75 16.84 14.83 15.34
C PHE A 75 18.15 14.90 16.15
N ALA A 76 18.73 16.09 16.33
CA ALA A 76 19.99 16.25 17.07
C ALA A 76 19.89 15.78 18.54
N ASN A 77 18.68 15.78 19.12
CA ASN A 77 18.44 15.33 20.49
C ASN A 77 17.90 13.89 20.59
N THR A 78 17.78 13.15 19.48
CA THR A 78 17.36 11.75 19.54
C THR A 78 18.56 10.85 19.77
N THR A 79 18.88 10.60 21.04
CA THR A 79 19.87 9.59 21.48
C THR A 79 19.31 8.16 21.49
N SER A 80 18.01 7.99 21.24
CA SER A 80 17.38 6.67 21.21
C SER A 80 17.53 6.01 19.84
N MET A 81 17.92 4.74 19.84
CA MET A 81 17.86 3.86 18.66
C MET A 81 16.47 3.97 18.02
N ILE A 82 16.42 4.41 16.76
CA ILE A 82 15.17 4.50 15.98
C ILE A 82 14.75 3.06 15.67
N SER A 83 13.61 2.64 16.24
CA SER A 83 13.02 1.32 16.03
C SER A 83 11.53 1.47 15.75
N SER A 84 11.01 0.66 14.83
CA SER A 84 9.58 0.57 14.54
C SER A 84 9.12 -0.89 14.65
N PRO A 85 7.91 -1.15 15.16
CA PRO A 85 7.33 -2.49 15.12
C PRO A 85 7.25 -3.00 13.67
N VAL A 86 7.76 -4.22 13.47
CA VAL A 86 7.67 -4.96 12.20
C VAL A 86 6.87 -6.23 12.41
N MET A 87 6.01 -6.59 11.46
CA MET A 87 5.29 -7.86 11.43
C MET A 87 5.45 -8.56 10.08
N PRO A 88 5.45 -9.90 10.03
CA PRO A 88 5.47 -10.65 8.77
C PRO A 88 4.12 -10.53 8.05
N GLY A 89 4.18 -10.29 6.73
CA GLY A 89 3.06 -10.34 5.79
C GLY A 89 3.16 -11.54 4.83
N PHE A 90 2.42 -11.50 3.72
CA PHE A 90 2.43 -12.57 2.71
C PHE A 90 3.65 -12.44 1.78
N GLY A 91 4.83 -12.82 2.27
CA GLY A 91 6.09 -12.75 1.51
C GLY A 91 6.82 -11.40 1.62
N GLU A 92 6.35 -10.52 2.49
CA GLU A 92 6.90 -9.19 2.74
C GLU A 92 6.88 -8.86 4.24
N TYR A 93 7.57 -7.80 4.65
CA TYR A 93 7.51 -7.30 6.02
C TYR A 93 6.76 -5.98 6.07
N LEU A 94 5.91 -5.81 7.07
CA LEU A 94 5.14 -4.59 7.28
C LEU A 94 5.74 -3.81 8.45
N MET A 95 6.06 -2.54 8.20
CA MET A 95 6.58 -1.60 9.21
C MET A 95 5.52 -0.55 9.54
N LYS A 96 5.45 -0.13 10.80
CA LYS A 96 4.53 0.93 11.23
C LYS A 96 5.17 2.30 11.01
N LEU A 97 4.49 3.18 10.27
CA LEU A 97 4.92 4.55 9.99
C LEU A 97 3.92 5.55 10.54
N SER A 98 4.41 6.65 11.10
CA SER A 98 3.58 7.75 11.59
C SER A 98 3.61 8.91 10.59
N LEU A 99 2.47 9.25 9.99
CA LEU A 99 2.36 10.26 8.93
C LEU A 99 1.37 11.37 9.29
N GLY A 100 1.64 12.57 8.81
CA GLY A 100 0.75 13.73 8.92
C GLY A 100 0.89 14.56 10.20
N THR A 101 0.15 15.66 10.23
CA THR A 101 0.01 16.56 11.38
C THR A 101 -1.48 16.89 11.54
N PRO A 102 -2.20 16.37 12.56
CA PRO A 102 -1.71 15.48 13.62
C PRO A 102 -1.32 14.09 13.08
N SER A 103 -0.39 13.44 13.78
CA SER A 103 0.20 12.16 13.35
C SER A 103 -0.81 11.01 13.40
N ARG A 104 -0.80 10.16 12.37
CA ARG A 104 -1.59 8.92 12.28
C ARG A 104 -0.68 7.75 11.88
N LEU A 105 -0.97 6.55 12.40
CA LEU A 105 -0.19 5.34 12.14
C LEU A 105 -0.71 4.57 10.94
N TYR A 106 0.21 4.13 10.07
CA TYR A 106 -0.05 3.35 8.87
C TYR A 106 0.91 2.18 8.77
N TRP A 107 0.48 1.10 8.13
CA TRP A 107 1.36 -0.02 7.76
C TRP A 107 1.88 0.20 6.34
N ALA A 108 3.18 0.05 6.16
CA ALA A 108 3.84 0.11 4.87
C ALA A 108 4.69 -1.16 4.69
N THR A 109 4.76 -1.65 3.45
CA THR A 109 5.65 -2.74 3.06
C THR A 109 7.10 -2.25 3.04
N LEU A 110 8.00 -3.05 3.59
CA LEU A 110 9.46 -2.88 3.49
C LEU A 110 9.97 -3.37 2.13
#